data_AF-A0A317Z9I5-F1
#
_entry.id   AF-A0A317Z9I5-F1
#
_cell.length_a   1.000
_cell.length_b   1.000
_cell.length_c   1.000
_cell.angle_alpha   90.00
_cell.angle_beta   90.00
_cell.angle_gamma   90.00
#
_symmetry.space_group_name_H-M   'P 1'
#
loop_
_entity.id
_entity.type
_entity.pdbx_description
1 polymer ?
#
loop_
_entity_poly.entity_id
_entity_poly.type
_entity_poly.pdbx_seq_one_letter_code
_entity_poly.pdbx_strand_id
1 'polypeptide(L)'
;MIEIPSGRSLAYPKARISENDWGAPVVEYMGLDINRKWAKLKTYGGKLVENIVQATARDLLAVSMLRLDKAGFNIVGHVHDEVIIEIPQNSNGLAKIEKIMSNPVKWAEGLNLNSDGFTSPFYMKD
;
A
#
# COMPACT_ATOMS: atom_id res chain seq x y z
N MET A 1 -19.36 0.10 -0.62
CA MET A 1 -17.99 -0.34 -0.30
C MET A 1 -17.35 -0.81 -1.60
N ILE A 2 -16.03 -0.82 -1.67
CA ILE A 2 -15.29 -1.38 -2.80
C ILE A 2 -14.40 -2.49 -2.26
N GLU A 3 -14.65 -3.72 -2.68
CA GLU A 3 -13.79 -4.86 -2.33
C GLU A 3 -12.57 -4.88 -3.25
N ILE A 4 -11.38 -5.12 -2.69
CA ILE A 4 -10.13 -5.27 -3.44
C ILE A 4 -9.69 -6.75 -3.42
N PRO A 5 -8.81 -7.19 -4.35
CA PRO A 5 -8.49 -8.61 -4.53
C PRO A 5 -7.98 -9.35 -3.28
N SER A 6 -7.42 -8.63 -2.30
CA SER A 6 -7.00 -9.19 -1.02
C SER A 6 -8.17 -9.62 -0.11
N GLY A 7 -9.42 -9.33 -0.49
CA GLY A 7 -10.63 -9.52 0.31
C GLY A 7 -10.94 -8.38 1.29
N ARG A 8 -10.07 -7.36 1.38
CA ARG A 8 -10.33 -6.15 2.17
C ARG A 8 -11.32 -5.24 1.44
N SER A 9 -12.02 -4.38 2.19
CA SER A 9 -12.93 -3.39 1.63
C SER A 9 -12.51 -1.96 1.95
N LEU A 10 -12.61 -1.09 0.95
CA LEU A 10 -12.57 0.37 1.11
C LEU A 10 -13.99 0.88 1.38
N ALA A 11 -14.17 1.48 2.56
CA ALA A 11 -15.44 2.00 3.01
C ALA A 11 -15.55 3.51 2.74
N TYR A 12 -16.67 3.91 2.15
CA TYR A 12 -17.07 5.30 1.92
C TYR A 12 -18.40 5.52 2.64
N PRO A 13 -18.40 5.87 3.94
CA PRO A 13 -19.61 5.98 4.74
C PRO A 13 -20.60 6.99 4.18
N LYS A 14 -21.90 6.65 4.17
CA LYS A 14 -22.99 7.51 3.65
C LYS A 14 -22.74 8.03 2.22
N ALA A 15 -22.07 7.22 1.38
CA ALA A 15 -21.81 7.57 -0.01
C ALA A 15 -23.11 7.78 -0.79
N ARG A 16 -23.19 8.86 -1.58
CA ARG A 16 -24.31 9.19 -2.47
C ARG A 16 -23.82 9.98 -3.68
N ILE A 17 -24.62 10.02 -4.73
CA ILE A 17 -24.41 10.96 -5.84
C ILE A 17 -24.89 12.35 -5.38
N SER A 18 -24.11 13.37 -5.73
CA SER A 18 -24.38 14.80 -5.50
C SER A 18 -23.89 15.59 -6.73
N GLU A 19 -24.01 16.91 -6.69
CA GLU A 19 -23.52 17.81 -7.73
C GLU A 19 -22.31 18.63 -7.25
N ASN A 20 -21.39 18.90 -8.18
CA ASN A 20 -20.34 19.91 -7.97
C ASN A 20 -20.84 21.31 -8.31
N ASP A 21 -19.97 22.30 -8.14
CA ASP A 21 -20.32 23.72 -8.32
C ASP A 21 -20.62 24.08 -9.79
N TRP A 22 -20.33 23.16 -10.73
CA TRP A 22 -20.63 23.26 -12.15
C TRP A 22 -21.83 22.39 -12.58
N GLY A 23 -22.58 21.80 -11.63
CA GLY A 23 -23.74 20.94 -11.90
C GLY A 23 -23.38 19.54 -12.42
N ALA A 24 -22.10 19.14 -12.39
CA ALA A 24 -21.69 17.81 -12.81
C ALA A 24 -21.82 16.81 -11.65
N PRO A 25 -22.18 15.54 -11.93
CA PRO A 25 -22.35 14.52 -10.89
C PRO A 25 -21.01 14.17 -10.23
N VAL A 26 -21.02 14.06 -8.90
CA VAL A 26 -19.89 13.65 -8.07
C VAL A 26 -20.32 12.65 -7.00
N VAL A 27 -19.38 11.85 -6.51
CA VAL A 27 -19.62 11.00 -5.33
C VAL A 27 -19.32 11.82 -4.08
N GLU A 28 -20.28 11.94 -3.18
CA GLU A 28 -20.10 12.53 -1.86
C GLU A 28 -20.17 11.45 -0.79
N TYR A 29 -19.30 11.50 0.22
CA TYR A 29 -19.30 10.58 1.36
C TYR A 29 -18.86 11.28 2.65
N MET A 30 -19.09 10.67 3.80
CA MET A 30 -18.56 11.14 5.09
C MET A 30 -17.13 10.63 5.30
N GLY A 31 -16.21 11.52 5.63
CA GLY A 31 -14.83 11.16 5.98
C GLY A 31 -14.19 12.20 6.90
N LEU A 32 -12.92 11.99 7.25
CA LEU A 32 -12.13 12.95 8.00
C LEU A 32 -11.54 13.99 7.05
N ASP A 33 -11.75 15.27 7.34
CA ASP A 33 -11.08 16.36 6.66
C ASP A 33 -9.61 16.51 7.10
N ILE A 34 -8.92 17.51 6.56
CA ILE A 34 -7.51 17.80 6.91
C ILE A 34 -7.32 18.14 8.41
N ASN A 35 -8.37 18.56 9.09
CA ASN A 35 -8.38 18.87 10.53
C ASN A 35 -8.83 17.69 11.38
N ARG A 36 -8.97 16.49 10.78
CA ARG A 36 -9.43 15.26 11.42
C ARG A 36 -10.85 15.36 11.98
N LYS A 37 -11.70 16.19 11.39
CA LYS A 37 -13.13 16.32 11.72
C LYS A 37 -13.98 15.60 10.68
N TRP A 38 -15.10 15.02 11.12
CA TRP A 38 -16.06 14.42 10.21
C TRP A 38 -16.71 15.49 9.33
N ALA A 39 -16.58 15.32 8.01
CA ALA A 39 -17.12 16.23 7.01
C ALA A 39 -17.65 15.46 5.80
N LYS A 40 -18.45 16.15 4.97
CA LYS A 40 -18.82 15.68 3.63
C LYS A 40 -17.65 15.92 2.68
N LEU A 41 -17.15 14.87 2.07
CA LEU A 41 -16.06 14.91 1.11
C LEU A 41 -16.59 14.53 -0.28
N LYS A 42 -16.16 15.27 -1.30
CA LYS A 42 -16.42 14.95 -2.71
C LYS A 42 -15.27 14.11 -3.26
N THR A 43 -15.57 13.14 -4.11
CA THR A 43 -14.61 12.31 -4.83
C THR A 43 -15.11 12.00 -6.24
N TYR A 44 -14.24 11.41 -7.05
CA TYR A 44 -14.48 11.11 -8.46
C TYR A 44 -13.71 9.86 -8.87
N GLY A 45 -13.96 9.36 -10.08
CA GLY A 45 -13.39 8.09 -10.57
C GLY A 45 -11.88 7.97 -10.40
N GLY A 46 -11.11 9.00 -10.79
CA GLY A 46 -9.64 8.98 -10.67
C GLY A 46 -9.16 8.81 -9.23
N LYS A 47 -9.78 9.49 -8.26
CA LYS A 47 -9.41 9.34 -6.85
C LYS A 47 -9.80 7.98 -6.27
N LEU A 48 -10.91 7.39 -6.73
CA LEU A 48 -11.28 6.02 -6.35
C LEU A 48 -10.27 5.01 -6.86
N VAL A 49 -9.85 5.13 -8.14
CA VAL A 49 -8.82 4.27 -8.74
C VAL A 49 -7.50 4.40 -7.98
N GLU A 50 -7.05 5.62 -7.68
CA GLU A 50 -5.85 5.85 -6.88
C GLU A 50 -5.91 5.13 -5.52
N ASN A 51 -7.03 5.27 -4.79
CA ASN A 51 -7.22 4.61 -3.50
C ASN A 51 -7.20 3.08 -3.62
N ILE A 52 -7.80 2.51 -4.66
CA ILE A 52 -7.82 1.05 -4.92
C ILE A 52 -6.40 0.55 -5.18
N VAL A 53 -5.64 1.24 -6.04
CA VAL A 53 -4.27 0.87 -6.39
C VAL A 53 -3.36 0.94 -5.17
N GLN A 54 -3.37 2.05 -4.42
CA GLN A 54 -2.57 2.20 -3.20
C GLN A 54 -2.94 1.16 -2.13
N ALA A 55 -4.24 0.89 -1.94
CA ALA A 55 -4.69 -0.11 -0.98
C ALA A 55 -4.23 -1.53 -1.35
N THR A 56 -4.24 -1.86 -2.64
CA THR A 56 -3.75 -3.14 -3.16
C THR A 56 -2.24 -3.27 -2.99
N ALA A 57 -1.48 -2.22 -3.34
CA ALA A 57 -0.03 -2.17 -3.14
C ALA A 57 0.37 -2.36 -1.66
N ARG A 58 -0.32 -1.69 -0.74
CA ARG A 58 -0.11 -1.86 0.70
C ARG A 58 -0.33 -3.31 1.13
N ASP A 59 -1.34 -4.00 0.60
CA ASP A 59 -1.64 -5.37 0.98
C ASP A 59 -0.61 -6.37 0.43
N LEU A 60 -0.02 -6.10 -0.74
CA LEU A 60 1.13 -6.85 -1.27
C LEU A 60 2.35 -6.70 -0.36
N LEU A 61 2.70 -5.45 -0.01
CA LEU A 61 3.82 -5.15 0.89
C LEU A 61 3.65 -5.84 2.24
N ALA A 62 2.44 -5.77 2.82
CA ALA A 62 2.16 -6.40 4.11
C ALA A 62 2.39 -7.93 4.08
N VAL A 63 2.03 -8.61 2.98
CA VAL A 63 2.31 -10.05 2.82
C VAL A 63 3.83 -10.29 2.77
N SER A 64 4.58 -9.47 2.05
CA SER A 64 6.04 -9.59 1.97
C SER A 64 6.72 -9.31 3.31
N MET A 65 6.29 -8.29 4.05
CA MET A 65 6.78 -8.00 5.40
C MET A 65 6.56 -9.16 6.37
N LEU A 66 5.39 -9.81 6.35
CA LEU A 66 5.12 -11.00 7.16
C LEU A 66 6.02 -12.19 6.79
N ARG A 67 6.36 -12.34 5.51
CA ARG A 67 7.30 -13.38 5.05
C ARG A 67 8.73 -13.10 5.50
N LEU A 68 9.14 -11.84 5.48
CA LEU A 68 10.45 -11.39 5.95
C LEU A 68 10.61 -11.61 7.47
N ASP A 69 9.60 -11.21 8.25
CA ASP A 69 9.54 -11.45 9.69
C ASP A 69 9.66 -12.94 10.01
N LYS A 70 8.88 -13.79 9.32
CA LYS A 70 8.96 -15.25 9.45
C LYS A 70 10.34 -15.82 9.07
N ALA A 71 11.07 -15.16 8.19
CA ALA A 71 12.43 -15.55 7.80
C ALA A 71 13.51 -15.02 8.77
N GLY A 72 13.13 -14.29 9.82
CA GLY A 72 14.02 -13.78 10.86
C GLY A 72 14.66 -12.43 10.52
N PHE A 73 14.13 -11.69 9.54
CA PHE A 73 14.62 -10.35 9.22
C PHE A 73 13.97 -9.30 10.12
N ASN A 74 14.81 -8.44 10.72
CA ASN A 74 14.35 -7.34 11.56
C ASN A 74 14.01 -6.11 10.71
N ILE A 75 12.72 -5.90 10.42
CA ILE A 75 12.24 -4.70 9.73
C ILE A 75 12.23 -3.54 10.73
N VAL A 76 13.09 -2.55 10.51
CA VAL A 76 13.21 -1.36 11.37
C VAL A 76 12.40 -0.16 10.87
N GLY A 77 11.90 -0.24 9.63
CA GLY A 77 11.02 0.78 9.05
C GLY A 77 10.50 0.37 7.67
N HIS A 78 9.53 1.13 7.16
CA HIS A 78 9.06 1.00 5.78
C HIS A 78 8.60 2.37 5.27
N VAL A 79 8.83 2.65 3.98
CA VAL A 79 8.48 3.92 3.33
C VAL A 79 7.83 3.61 2.00
N HIS A 80 6.57 3.99 1.81
CA HIS A 80 5.78 3.57 0.64
C HIS A 80 5.79 2.04 0.45
N ASP A 81 6.46 1.55 -0.58
CA ASP A 81 6.69 0.15 -0.94
C ASP A 81 8.08 -0.40 -0.53
N GLU A 82 8.91 0.42 0.09
CA GLU A 82 10.24 0.07 0.59
C GLU A 82 10.19 -0.49 2.02
N VAL A 83 11.03 -1.49 2.31
CA VAL A 83 11.32 -1.97 3.66
C VAL A 83 12.78 -1.69 4.03
N ILE A 84 12.99 -1.20 5.25
CA ILE A 84 14.30 -0.93 5.82
C ILE A 84 14.61 -2.05 6.81
N ILE A 85 15.71 -2.78 6.58
CA ILE A 85 16.04 -4.00 7.32
C ILE A 85 17.51 -3.94 7.76
N GLU A 86 17.77 -4.24 9.02
CA GLU A 86 19.13 -4.44 9.52
C GLU A 86 19.62 -5.85 9.21
N ILE A 87 20.79 -5.97 8.56
CA ILE A 87 21.43 -7.24 8.25
C ILE A 87 22.91 -7.20 8.65
N PRO A 88 23.53 -8.34 9.00
CA PRO A 88 24.97 -8.38 9.28
C PRO A 88 25.79 -7.94 8.06
N GLN A 89 26.86 -7.18 8.32
CA GLN A 89 27.78 -6.74 7.28
C GLN A 89 28.38 -7.95 6.54
N ASN A 90 28.53 -7.85 5.22
CA ASN A 90 29.02 -8.91 4.32
C ASN A 90 28.15 -10.19 4.29
N SER A 91 26.92 -10.14 4.79
CA SER A 91 25.97 -11.25 4.66
C SER A 91 25.31 -11.29 3.28
N ASN A 92 24.68 -12.41 2.95
CA ASN A 92 23.80 -12.54 1.78
C ASN A 92 22.35 -12.08 2.04
N GLY A 93 22.16 -11.13 2.97
CA GLY A 93 20.84 -10.66 3.40
C GLY A 93 20.03 -10.04 2.27
N LEU A 94 20.64 -9.13 1.49
CA LEU A 94 19.96 -8.41 0.41
C LEU A 94 19.30 -9.37 -0.61
N ALA A 95 20.08 -10.30 -1.17
CA ALA A 95 19.57 -11.27 -2.15
C ALA A 95 18.44 -12.16 -1.59
N LYS A 96 18.47 -12.48 -0.29
CA LYS A 96 17.38 -13.22 0.37
C LYS A 96 16.13 -12.37 0.53
N ILE A 97 16.29 -11.10 0.91
CA ILE A 97 15.20 -10.13 1.06
C ILE A 97 14.51 -9.92 -0.29
N GLU A 98 15.28 -9.63 -1.35
CA GLU A 98 14.75 -9.44 -2.72
C GLU A 98 13.97 -10.66 -3.19
N LYS A 99 14.52 -11.86 -2.97
CA LYS A 99 13.84 -13.12 -3.29
C LYS A 99 12.53 -13.28 -2.52
N ILE A 100 12.50 -12.91 -1.24
CA ILE A 100 11.28 -13.00 -0.43
C ILE A 100 10.22 -12.00 -0.90
N MET A 101 10.64 -10.76 -1.16
CA MET A 101 9.79 -9.65 -1.63
C MET A 101 9.20 -9.92 -3.02
N SER A 102 9.94 -10.65 -3.87
CA SER A 102 9.50 -11.03 -5.23
C SER A 102 8.61 -12.28 -5.28
N ASN A 103 8.32 -12.92 -4.15
CA ASN A 103 7.50 -14.13 -4.15
C ASN A 103 6.04 -13.80 -4.53
N PRO A 104 5.40 -14.58 -5.42
CA PRO A 104 4.03 -14.33 -5.83
C PRO A 104 3.07 -14.41 -4.64
N VAL A 105 2.01 -13.62 -4.69
CA VAL A 105 0.96 -13.59 -3.67
C VAL A 105 -0.27 -14.32 -4.21
N LYS A 106 -0.82 -15.27 -3.44
CA LYS A 106 -1.86 -16.20 -3.90
C LYS A 106 -3.09 -15.50 -4.50
N TRP A 107 -3.51 -14.37 -3.92
CA TRP A 107 -4.66 -13.60 -4.39
C TRP A 107 -4.33 -12.60 -5.53
N ALA A 108 -3.06 -12.45 -5.87
CA ALA A 108 -2.56 -11.62 -6.96
C ALA A 108 -1.78 -12.47 -7.97
N GLU A 109 -2.34 -13.63 -8.33
CA GLU A 109 -1.74 -14.52 -9.32
C GLU A 109 -1.56 -13.80 -10.67
N GLY A 110 -0.39 -14.00 -11.29
CA GLY A 110 -0.02 -13.32 -12.54
C GLY A 110 0.54 -11.90 -12.38
N LEU A 111 0.49 -11.31 -11.18
CA LEU A 111 1.18 -10.05 -10.91
C LEU A 111 2.68 -10.31 -10.75
N ASN A 112 3.49 -9.72 -11.63
CA ASN A 112 4.94 -9.82 -11.55
C ASN A 112 5.47 -8.91 -10.44
N LEU A 113 5.87 -9.50 -9.31
CA LEU A 113 6.49 -8.79 -8.19
C LEU A 113 8.00 -8.88 -8.34
N ASN A 114 8.64 -7.74 -8.60
CA ASN A 114 10.08 -7.61 -8.56
C ASN A 114 10.48 -6.77 -7.35
N SER A 115 11.66 -7.03 -6.83
CA SER A 115 12.29 -6.25 -5.76
C SER A 115 13.70 -5.89 -6.20
N ASP A 116 14.08 -4.66 -5.92
CA ASP A 116 15.44 -4.16 -6.06
C ASP A 116 15.83 -3.47 -4.75
N GLY A 117 17.12 -3.38 -4.47
CA GLY A 117 17.60 -2.76 -3.24
C GLY A 117 19.11 -2.65 -3.18
N PHE A 118 19.58 -1.96 -2.15
CA PHE A 118 21.00 -1.79 -1.88
C PHE A 118 21.28 -1.85 -0.38
N THR A 119 22.55 -1.98 -0.03
CA THR A 119 23.01 -1.93 1.36
C THR A 119 23.76 -0.62 1.62
N SER A 120 23.48 0.03 2.73
CA SER A 120 24.17 1.24 3.17
C SER A 120 24.33 1.25 4.70
N PRO A 121 25.39 1.86 5.26
CA PRO A 121 25.53 2.03 6.71
C PRO A 121 24.48 2.95 7.35
N PHE A 122 23.76 3.73 6.54
CA PHE A 122 22.68 4.62 6.97
C PHE A 122 21.57 4.67 5.92
N TYR A 123 20.37 5.04 6.35
CA TYR A 123 19.24 5.21 5.43
C TYR A 123 19.57 6.26 4.36
N MET A 124 19.46 5.86 3.11
CA MET A 124 19.51 6.74 1.96
C MET A 124 18.22 6.56 1.21
N LYS A 125 17.59 7.66 0.82
CA LYS A 125 16.46 7.61 -0.08
C LYS A 125 17.00 7.63 -1.49
N ASP A 126 16.68 6.60 -2.27
CA ASP A 126 16.86 6.63 -3.73
C ASP A 126 15.75 7.46 -4.41
#